data_AF-A0A8T2KCU9-F1
#
_entry.id   AF-A0A8T2KCU9-F1
#
_cell.length_a   1.000
_cell.length_b   1.000
_cell.length_c   1.000
_cell.angle_alpha   90.00
_cell.angle_beta   90.00
_cell.angle_gamma   90.00
#
_symmetry.space_group_name_H-M   'P 1'
#
loop_
_entity.id
_entity.type
_entity.pdbx_description
1 polymer ?
#
loop_
_entity_poly.entity_id
_entity_poly.type
_entity_poly.pdbx_seq_one_letter_code
_entity_poly.pdbx_strand_id
1 'polypeptide(L)'
;MKRVVVLLLTISVVYADQRGQPYQKEKICQEYKMLGKDKFSSLAVIMNSRKYSNATFEEIGHLVKAIVSLGETCCAKDAAADCYEKKADALAAQSCDPTSPFPKHPGVERCCIQKGLERKLCLADLKQPPKEFPTYVEPSNEKLCESFNKNPLLFSTRFLHDYSSNFAQAPLLVVINSTENYLKMITECCAKSKHASCFLKQRLQIKPIHLLTVMSSRLCGRYNSYGEEKLKFSALIMLSQKIPSAEFKDVKPIIEQSTKALAKCCNSLTDDCIENELSTHVQQVCKKFSTKDARVSECCKRSSSEILYCLHSLPAAESITLPKLQWPKTNQLCKKGKNEEMIKYTFELARRNTKLPEVFIDKLYGSLTEHLKTCCSSEASDACVENKKPQLNEEINKYISQGKELCAEYNKLSFLEFKEWLIKALNKKFPKLSSSKRDEMVEQQSNLASTCCIINAPPVYCKEMIDKFVGSMCAQESCLLQ
;
A
#
# COMPACT_ATOMS: atom_id res chain seq x y z
N MET A 1 -19.83 13.55 11.63
CA MET A 1 -19.13 12.88 12.75
C MET A 1 -17.78 13.50 13.08
N LYS A 2 -17.08 14.16 12.16
CA LYS A 2 -15.70 14.66 12.34
C LYS A 2 -15.40 15.40 13.66
N ARG A 3 -16.13 16.48 13.99
CA ARG A 3 -15.87 17.27 15.23
C ARG A 3 -16.01 16.44 16.51
N VAL A 4 -16.88 15.43 16.48
CA VAL A 4 -17.14 14.52 17.61
C VAL A 4 -16.06 13.44 17.70
N VAL A 5 -15.66 12.84 16.57
CA VAL A 5 -14.60 11.81 16.54
C VAL A 5 -13.22 12.42 16.87
N VAL A 6 -12.94 13.65 16.43
CA VAL A 6 -11.72 14.38 16.81
C VAL A 6 -11.69 14.64 18.31
N LEU A 7 -12.80 15.06 18.93
CA LEU A 7 -12.91 15.23 20.39
C LEU A 7 -12.66 13.92 21.16
N LEU A 8 -13.18 12.80 20.65
CA LEU A 8 -12.99 11.47 21.25
C LEU A 8 -11.56 10.95 21.14
N LEU A 9 -10.84 11.31 20.07
CA LEU A 9 -9.45 10.93 19.85
C LEU A 9 -8.45 11.90 20.53
N THR A 10 -8.82 13.15 20.79
CA THR A 10 -7.98 14.11 21.54
C THR A 10 -8.10 13.95 23.06
N ILE A 11 -9.27 13.56 23.59
CA ILE A 11 -9.42 13.19 25.01
C ILE A 11 -8.49 12.02 25.37
N SER A 12 -8.16 11.14 24.41
CA SER A 12 -7.20 10.05 24.63
C SER A 12 -5.74 10.46 24.82
N VAL A 13 -5.34 11.70 24.48
CA VAL A 13 -3.94 12.15 24.63
C VAL A 13 -3.71 12.83 25.99
N VAL A 14 -4.74 13.46 26.56
CA VAL A 14 -4.66 14.11 27.88
C VAL A 14 -4.68 13.10 29.03
N TYR A 15 -5.14 11.87 28.77
CA TYR A 15 -5.26 10.79 29.77
C TYR A 15 -4.43 9.54 29.42
N ALA A 16 -3.32 9.72 28.69
CA ALA A 16 -2.42 8.62 28.31
C ALA A 16 -1.74 7.91 29.49
N ASP A 17 -1.83 8.47 30.70
CA ASP A 17 -1.23 7.94 31.94
C ASP A 17 -2.09 6.90 32.70
N GLN A 18 -3.29 6.53 32.21
CA GLN A 18 -4.11 5.51 32.87
C GLN A 18 -4.52 4.38 31.91
N ARG A 19 -3.59 3.45 31.64
CA ARG A 19 -3.93 2.15 31.06
C ARG A 19 -4.64 1.29 32.13
N GLY A 20 -5.96 1.17 32.05
CA GLY A 20 -6.78 0.29 32.89
C GLY A 20 -8.14 -0.06 32.25
N GLN A 21 -8.78 -1.16 32.69
CA GLN A 21 -10.11 -1.60 32.25
C GLN A 21 -11.23 -0.53 32.37
N PRO A 22 -11.26 0.35 33.40
CA PRO A 22 -12.29 1.39 33.52
C PRO A 22 -12.29 2.38 32.34
N TYR A 23 -11.10 2.69 31.81
CA TYR A 23 -10.91 3.67 30.74
C TYR A 23 -11.56 3.25 29.41
N GLN A 24 -11.46 1.96 29.02
CA GLN A 24 -12.05 1.48 27.77
C GLN A 24 -13.57 1.48 27.80
N LYS A 25 -14.16 1.04 28.92
CA LYS A 25 -15.62 1.08 29.12
C LYS A 25 -16.12 2.52 29.03
N GLU A 26 -15.49 3.42 29.78
CA GLU A 26 -15.91 4.82 29.83
C GLU A 26 -15.83 5.48 28.44
N LYS A 27 -14.74 5.25 27.70
CA LYS A 27 -14.59 5.74 26.33
C LYS A 27 -15.73 5.27 25.43
N ILE A 28 -15.98 3.96 25.35
CA ILE A 28 -17.03 3.42 24.49
C ILE A 28 -18.41 3.93 24.88
N CYS A 29 -18.68 4.08 26.18
CA CYS A 29 -19.95 4.62 26.65
C CYS A 29 -20.12 6.10 26.33
N GLN A 30 -19.05 6.90 26.43
CA GLN A 30 -19.05 8.29 25.98
C GLN A 30 -19.29 8.40 24.47
N GLU A 31 -18.59 7.58 23.67
CA GLU A 31 -18.76 7.52 22.21
C GLU A 31 -20.19 7.12 21.83
N TYR A 32 -20.71 6.04 22.42
CA TYR A 32 -22.04 5.53 22.16
C TYR A 32 -23.12 6.56 22.51
N LYS A 33 -23.03 7.18 23.69
CA LYS A 33 -23.97 8.21 24.14
C LYS A 33 -23.95 9.45 23.25
N MET A 34 -22.77 9.89 22.83
CA MET A 34 -22.61 11.11 22.04
C MET A 34 -23.01 10.93 20.57
N LEU A 35 -22.68 9.78 19.97
CA LEU A 35 -22.99 9.49 18.58
C LEU A 35 -24.44 9.04 18.39
N GLY A 36 -25.00 8.35 19.38
CA GLY A 36 -26.22 7.56 19.23
C GLY A 36 -25.98 6.27 18.44
N LYS A 37 -26.92 5.33 18.56
CA LYS A 37 -26.81 3.96 18.04
C LYS A 37 -26.43 3.89 16.56
N ASP A 38 -27.11 4.64 15.70
CA ASP A 38 -26.94 4.51 14.24
C ASP A 38 -25.58 5.00 13.75
N LYS A 39 -25.10 6.14 14.30
CA LYS A 39 -23.77 6.68 13.97
C LYS A 39 -22.67 5.85 14.59
N PHE A 40 -22.87 5.34 15.81
CA PHE A 40 -21.94 4.39 16.43
C PHE A 40 -21.82 3.10 15.62
N SER A 41 -22.94 2.55 15.14
CA SER A 41 -22.97 1.38 14.26
C SER A 41 -22.24 1.65 12.94
N SER A 42 -22.49 2.80 12.30
CA SER A 42 -21.82 3.20 11.06
C SER A 42 -20.29 3.33 11.25
N LEU A 43 -19.86 3.94 12.37
CA LEU A 43 -18.45 4.04 12.73
C LEU A 43 -17.84 2.65 12.98
N ALA A 44 -18.56 1.76 13.66
CA ALA A 44 -18.13 0.38 13.89
C ALA A 44 -17.97 -0.38 12.56
N VAL A 45 -18.86 -0.19 11.57
CA VAL A 45 -18.70 -0.77 10.22
C VAL A 45 -17.41 -0.29 9.58
N ILE A 46 -17.16 1.03 9.55
CA ILE A 46 -15.93 1.58 8.97
C ILE A 46 -14.68 1.02 9.66
N MET A 47 -14.63 1.09 10.99
CA MET A 47 -13.46 0.66 11.76
C MET A 47 -13.17 -0.83 11.58
N ASN A 48 -14.19 -1.68 11.65
CA ASN A 48 -14.01 -3.12 11.54
C ASN A 48 -13.76 -3.57 10.10
N SER A 49 -14.35 -2.90 9.10
CA SER A 49 -14.04 -3.20 7.68
C SER A 49 -12.59 -2.81 7.34
N ARG A 50 -12.03 -1.76 7.96
CA ARG A 50 -10.61 -1.43 7.83
C ARG A 50 -9.73 -2.45 8.55
N LYS A 51 -10.10 -2.83 9.78
CA LYS A 51 -9.35 -3.81 10.58
C LYS A 51 -9.33 -5.17 9.88
N TYR A 52 -10.47 -5.65 9.40
CA TYR A 52 -10.64 -6.92 8.70
C TYR A 52 -10.91 -6.67 7.21
N SER A 53 -9.96 -6.07 6.49
CA SER A 53 -10.11 -5.66 5.08
C SER A 53 -10.43 -6.77 4.07
N ASN A 54 -10.28 -8.04 4.47
CA ASN A 54 -10.61 -9.22 3.65
C ASN A 54 -11.92 -9.89 4.08
N ALA A 55 -12.60 -9.37 5.11
CA ALA A 55 -13.86 -9.93 5.58
C ALA A 55 -15.01 -9.67 4.60
N THR A 56 -15.99 -10.55 4.67
CA THR A 56 -17.29 -10.36 4.02
C THR A 56 -18.14 -9.34 4.78
N PHE A 57 -19.14 -8.79 4.07
CA PHE A 57 -20.10 -7.86 4.67
C PHE A 57 -20.86 -8.50 5.83
N GLU A 58 -21.19 -9.78 5.66
CA GLU A 58 -21.96 -10.58 6.61
C GLU A 58 -21.17 -10.81 7.91
N GLU A 59 -19.89 -11.21 7.82
CA GLU A 59 -18.99 -11.35 8.97
C GLU A 59 -18.83 -10.03 9.73
N ILE A 60 -18.63 -8.92 9.01
CA ILE A 60 -18.56 -7.58 9.63
C ILE A 60 -19.88 -7.22 10.29
N GLY A 61 -21.02 -7.56 9.69
CA GLY A 61 -22.35 -7.35 10.26
C GLY A 61 -22.51 -8.08 11.60
N HIS A 62 -22.08 -9.34 11.69
CA HIS A 62 -22.11 -10.10 12.94
C HIS A 62 -21.26 -9.44 14.03
N LEU A 63 -20.03 -9.03 13.68
CA LEU A 63 -19.12 -8.37 14.63
C LEU A 63 -19.66 -7.01 15.08
N VAL A 64 -20.16 -6.18 14.17
CA VAL A 64 -20.74 -4.87 14.48
C VAL A 64 -21.95 -5.01 15.39
N LYS A 65 -22.84 -5.99 15.13
CA LYS A 65 -23.99 -6.26 16.01
C LYS A 65 -23.55 -6.55 17.44
N ALA A 66 -22.48 -7.33 17.60
CA ALA A 66 -21.92 -7.65 18.91
C ALA A 66 -21.32 -6.41 19.61
N ILE A 67 -20.61 -5.56 18.87
CA ILE A 67 -20.04 -4.31 19.38
C ILE A 67 -21.13 -3.31 19.78
N VAL A 68 -22.17 -3.14 18.96
CA VAL A 68 -23.30 -2.26 19.28
C VAL A 68 -24.03 -2.76 20.53
N SER A 69 -24.19 -4.08 20.68
CA SER A 69 -24.80 -4.68 21.87
C SER A 69 -24.01 -4.39 23.15
N LEU A 70 -22.67 -4.30 23.10
CA LEU A 70 -21.86 -3.84 24.23
C LEU A 70 -22.25 -2.43 24.67
N GLY A 71 -22.35 -1.51 23.71
CA GLY A 71 -22.74 -0.12 23.96
C GLY A 71 -24.14 -0.01 24.53
N GLU A 72 -25.10 -0.76 23.98
CA GLU A 72 -26.48 -0.78 24.47
C GLU A 72 -26.61 -1.28 25.90
N THR A 73 -25.92 -2.37 26.22
CA THR A 73 -26.16 -3.11 27.46
C THR A 73 -25.23 -2.70 28.60
N CYS A 74 -23.96 -2.38 28.31
CA CYS A 74 -22.96 -2.09 29.34
C CYS A 74 -22.79 -0.59 29.63
N CYS A 75 -23.43 0.28 28.84
CA CYS A 75 -23.47 1.72 29.08
C CYS A 75 -24.81 2.22 29.63
N ALA A 76 -25.75 1.31 29.92
CA ALA A 76 -26.97 1.62 30.65
C ALA A 76 -26.65 2.03 32.10
N LYS A 77 -27.51 2.86 32.70
CA LYS A 77 -27.28 3.42 34.05
C LYS A 77 -27.20 2.35 35.14
N ASP A 78 -27.90 1.24 34.94
CA ASP A 78 -28.05 0.09 35.81
C ASP A 78 -27.14 -1.08 35.42
N ALA A 79 -26.24 -0.89 34.45
CA ALA A 79 -25.31 -1.93 34.03
C ALA A 79 -24.32 -2.29 35.16
N ALA A 80 -24.09 -3.59 35.35
CA ALA A 80 -23.09 -4.08 36.29
C ALA A 80 -21.70 -3.45 36.02
N ALA A 81 -20.93 -3.26 37.09
CA ALA A 81 -19.59 -2.65 37.01
C ALA A 81 -18.69 -3.39 36.01
N ASP A 82 -18.73 -4.72 36.05
CA ASP A 82 -17.94 -5.66 35.24
C ASP A 82 -18.59 -6.07 33.89
N CYS A 83 -19.75 -5.50 33.53
CA CYS A 83 -20.49 -5.86 32.31
C CYS A 83 -19.60 -5.81 31.06
N TYR A 84 -18.89 -4.69 30.87
CA TYR A 84 -18.09 -4.47 29.68
C TYR A 84 -16.94 -5.47 29.59
N GLU A 85 -16.26 -5.73 30.71
CA GLU A 85 -15.16 -6.68 30.76
C GLU A 85 -15.63 -8.10 30.44
N LYS A 86 -16.66 -8.59 31.14
CA LYS A 86 -17.21 -9.93 30.91
C LYS A 86 -17.62 -10.14 29.45
N LYS A 87 -18.32 -9.16 28.86
CA LYS A 87 -18.74 -9.28 27.46
C LYS A 87 -17.59 -9.10 26.48
N ALA A 88 -16.61 -8.23 26.74
CA ALA A 88 -15.43 -8.11 25.90
C ALA A 88 -14.57 -9.38 25.93
N ASP A 89 -14.44 -10.03 27.10
CA ASP A 89 -13.82 -11.34 27.24
C ASP A 89 -14.57 -12.43 26.47
N ALA A 90 -15.90 -12.46 26.57
CA ALA A 90 -16.73 -13.39 25.82
C ALA A 90 -16.57 -13.18 24.31
N LEU A 91 -16.50 -11.94 23.82
CA LEU A 91 -16.26 -11.65 22.41
C LEU A 91 -14.85 -12.07 21.97
N ALA A 92 -13.83 -11.81 22.78
CA ALA A 92 -12.47 -12.27 22.49
C ALA A 92 -12.38 -13.81 22.44
N ALA A 93 -13.08 -14.51 23.33
CA ALA A 93 -13.20 -15.96 23.30
C ALA A 93 -13.97 -16.45 22.06
N GLN A 94 -15.07 -15.79 21.71
CA GLN A 94 -15.85 -16.09 20.51
C GLN A 94 -15.04 -15.85 19.23
N SER A 95 -14.18 -14.84 19.16
CA SER A 95 -13.27 -14.63 18.02
C SER A 95 -12.27 -15.77 17.83
N CYS A 96 -11.99 -16.53 18.89
CA CYS A 96 -11.11 -17.70 18.84
C CYS A 96 -11.82 -19.00 18.47
N ASP A 97 -13.15 -19.03 18.48
CA ASP A 97 -13.91 -20.20 18.10
C ASP A 97 -13.80 -20.44 16.58
N PRO A 98 -13.37 -21.63 16.12
CA PRO A 98 -13.36 -22.00 14.71
C PRO A 98 -14.70 -21.78 13.99
N THR A 99 -15.82 -22.00 14.68
CA THR A 99 -17.20 -21.91 14.17
C THR A 99 -17.80 -20.51 14.26
N SER A 100 -17.06 -19.55 14.82
CA SER A 100 -17.51 -18.18 14.97
C SER A 100 -17.84 -17.52 13.62
N PRO A 101 -18.94 -16.76 13.52
CA PRO A 101 -19.26 -15.98 12.32
C PRO A 101 -18.43 -14.68 12.23
N PHE A 102 -17.49 -14.45 13.15
CA PHE A 102 -16.65 -13.26 13.15
C PHE A 102 -15.46 -13.40 12.20
N PRO A 103 -15.04 -12.29 11.57
CA PRO A 103 -13.88 -12.31 10.70
C PRO A 103 -12.60 -12.56 11.49
N LYS A 104 -11.63 -13.20 10.83
CA LYS A 104 -10.35 -13.59 11.43
C LYS A 104 -9.17 -12.89 10.77
N HIS A 105 -8.12 -12.66 11.56
CA HIS A 105 -6.83 -12.21 11.05
C HIS A 105 -5.91 -13.41 10.79
N PRO A 106 -4.99 -13.32 9.82
CA PRO A 106 -3.88 -14.26 9.73
C PRO A 106 -3.11 -14.35 11.05
N GLY A 107 -2.89 -15.58 11.53
CA GLY A 107 -2.18 -15.84 12.78
C GLY A 107 -3.03 -15.64 14.03
N VAL A 108 -4.37 -15.60 13.94
CA VAL A 108 -5.27 -15.53 15.10
C VAL A 108 -5.08 -16.73 16.05
N GLU A 109 -4.73 -17.89 15.51
CA GLU A 109 -4.52 -19.14 16.23
C GLU A 109 -3.45 -18.97 17.32
N ARG A 110 -2.36 -18.25 17.01
CA ARG A 110 -1.26 -17.98 17.95
C ARG A 110 -1.72 -17.16 19.16
N CYS A 111 -2.70 -16.28 18.96
CA CYS A 111 -3.28 -15.45 20.02
C CYS A 111 -4.30 -16.24 20.85
N CYS A 112 -5.02 -17.17 20.22
CA CYS A 112 -6.06 -17.95 20.88
C CYS A 112 -5.53 -19.00 21.86
N ILE A 113 -4.26 -19.39 21.73
CA ILE A 113 -3.53 -20.20 22.73
C ILE A 113 -3.33 -19.43 24.05
N GLN A 114 -3.16 -18.11 23.96
CA GLN A 114 -2.98 -17.24 25.13
C GLN A 114 -4.28 -17.11 25.94
N LYS A 115 -4.20 -16.58 27.16
CA LYS A 115 -5.36 -16.37 28.06
C LYS A 115 -5.40 -14.93 28.57
N GLY A 116 -6.57 -14.50 29.07
CA GLY A 116 -6.76 -13.21 29.72
C GLY A 116 -6.23 -12.01 28.92
N LEU A 117 -5.41 -11.18 29.58
CA LEU A 117 -4.86 -9.96 29.00
C LEU A 117 -3.93 -10.22 27.81
N GLU A 118 -3.10 -11.27 27.85
CA GLU A 118 -2.18 -11.61 26.76
C GLU A 118 -2.94 -11.92 25.47
N ARG A 119 -4.05 -12.67 25.57
CA ARG A 119 -4.95 -12.91 24.44
C ARG A 119 -5.49 -11.59 23.89
N LYS A 120 -6.01 -10.70 24.75
CA LYS A 120 -6.56 -9.40 24.34
C LYS A 120 -5.53 -8.55 23.59
N LEU A 121 -4.32 -8.44 24.14
CA LEU A 121 -3.24 -7.66 23.52
C LEU A 121 -2.78 -8.26 22.20
N CYS A 122 -2.63 -9.59 22.14
CA CYS A 122 -2.26 -10.29 20.92
C CYS A 122 -3.31 -10.08 19.82
N LEU A 123 -4.61 -10.28 20.11
CA LEU A 123 -5.71 -10.05 19.17
C LEU A 123 -5.82 -8.58 18.73
N ALA A 124 -5.45 -7.63 19.59
CA ALA A 124 -5.44 -6.21 19.26
C ALA A 124 -4.32 -5.83 18.29
N ASP A 125 -3.17 -6.51 18.38
CA ASP A 125 -2.00 -6.26 17.54
C ASP A 125 -2.06 -6.95 16.17
N LEU A 126 -2.97 -7.92 15.97
CA LEU A 126 -3.19 -8.54 14.66
C LEU A 126 -3.63 -7.50 13.62
N LYS A 127 -3.01 -7.58 12.44
CA LYS A 127 -3.26 -6.69 11.29
C LYS A 127 -3.58 -7.53 10.06
N GLN A 128 -4.47 -7.04 9.21
CA GLN A 128 -4.57 -7.56 7.85
C GLN A 128 -3.42 -6.99 7.01
N PRO A 129 -2.85 -7.78 6.10
CA PRO A 129 -1.92 -7.25 5.12
C PRO A 129 -2.63 -6.20 4.25
N PRO A 130 -1.91 -5.15 3.80
CA PRO A 130 -2.46 -4.18 2.85
C PRO A 130 -3.04 -4.85 1.61
N LYS A 131 -4.24 -4.43 1.19
CA LYS A 131 -4.87 -4.91 -0.04
C LYS A 131 -4.22 -4.23 -1.24
N GLU A 132 -3.35 -4.96 -1.95
CA GLU A 132 -2.64 -4.43 -3.13
C GLU A 132 -3.55 -4.30 -4.37
N PHE A 133 -4.66 -5.06 -4.40
CA PHE A 133 -5.64 -5.07 -5.48
C PHE A 133 -7.02 -4.63 -4.96
N PRO A 134 -7.29 -3.32 -4.87
CA PRO A 134 -8.61 -2.83 -4.52
C PRO A 134 -9.63 -3.23 -5.60
N THR A 135 -10.79 -3.72 -5.17
CA THR A 135 -11.87 -4.26 -6.01
C THR A 135 -13.11 -3.34 -6.03
N TYR A 136 -13.05 -2.20 -5.35
CA TYR A 136 -14.16 -1.24 -5.34
C TYR A 136 -14.29 -0.59 -6.73
N VAL A 137 -15.47 -0.74 -7.33
CA VAL A 137 -15.86 -0.09 -8.58
C VAL A 137 -17.19 0.60 -8.33
N GLU A 138 -17.25 1.90 -8.60
CA GLU A 138 -18.48 2.66 -8.46
C GLU A 138 -19.49 2.23 -9.56
N PRO A 139 -20.73 1.85 -9.20
CA PRO A 139 -21.79 1.56 -10.18
C PRO A 139 -22.21 2.79 -10.99
N SER A 140 -23.01 2.57 -12.04
CA SER A 140 -23.63 3.68 -12.78
C SER A 140 -24.58 4.49 -11.90
N ASN A 141 -24.83 5.76 -12.28
CA ASN A 141 -25.71 6.65 -11.53
C ASN A 141 -27.12 6.04 -11.33
N GLU A 142 -27.63 5.34 -12.33
CA GLU A 142 -28.93 4.69 -12.33
C GLU A 142 -28.95 3.57 -11.28
N LYS A 143 -27.96 2.67 -11.31
CA LYS A 143 -27.84 1.56 -10.35
C LYS A 143 -27.63 2.05 -8.92
N LEU A 144 -26.88 3.14 -8.74
CA LEU A 144 -26.69 3.78 -7.45
C LEU A 144 -28.03 4.26 -6.87
N CYS A 145 -28.80 5.01 -7.66
CA CYS A 145 -30.08 5.55 -7.19
C CYS A 145 -31.15 4.48 -7.04
N GLU A 146 -31.20 3.47 -7.91
CA GLU A 146 -32.09 2.32 -7.75
C GLU A 146 -31.82 1.59 -6.42
N SER A 147 -30.56 1.26 -6.16
CA SER A 147 -30.15 0.56 -4.93
C SER A 147 -30.41 1.41 -3.68
N PHE A 148 -30.09 2.71 -3.74
CA PHE A 148 -30.33 3.63 -2.65
C PHE A 148 -31.81 3.81 -2.35
N ASN A 149 -32.65 4.00 -3.37
CA ASN A 149 -34.10 4.17 -3.19
C ASN A 149 -34.78 2.89 -2.68
N LYS A 150 -34.26 1.71 -3.04
CA LYS A 150 -34.77 0.41 -2.55
C LYS A 150 -34.53 0.21 -1.06
N ASN A 151 -33.33 0.50 -0.58
CA ASN A 151 -32.99 0.40 0.84
C ASN A 151 -31.80 1.31 1.18
N PRO A 152 -32.04 2.56 1.62
CA PRO A 152 -30.98 3.53 1.91
C PRO A 152 -30.01 3.05 3.00
N LEU A 153 -30.52 2.35 4.02
CA LEU A 153 -29.71 1.86 5.13
C LEU A 153 -28.78 0.73 4.69
N LEU A 154 -29.30 -0.27 3.98
CA LEU A 154 -28.49 -1.37 3.45
C LEU A 154 -27.47 -0.87 2.44
N PHE A 155 -27.87 0.02 1.51
CA PHE A 155 -26.97 0.65 0.57
C PHE A 155 -25.82 1.34 1.28
N SER A 156 -26.13 2.22 2.25
CA SER A 156 -25.12 3.00 2.96
C SER A 156 -24.19 2.09 3.74
N THR A 157 -24.72 1.09 4.45
CA THR A 157 -23.92 0.15 5.25
C THR A 157 -22.99 -0.69 4.36
N ARG A 158 -23.50 -1.19 3.22
CA ARG A 158 -22.69 -1.95 2.24
C ARG A 158 -21.59 -1.08 1.64
N PHE A 159 -21.91 0.17 1.26
CA PHE A 159 -20.91 1.12 0.79
C PHE A 159 -19.83 1.41 1.84
N LEU A 160 -20.21 1.64 3.10
CA LEU A 160 -19.25 1.85 4.19
C LEU A 160 -18.31 0.66 4.33
N HIS A 161 -18.83 -0.57 4.24
CA HIS A 161 -18.03 -1.79 4.26
C HIS A 161 -17.07 -1.88 3.06
N ASP A 162 -17.60 -1.82 1.85
CA ASP A 162 -16.84 -2.05 0.61
C ASP A 162 -15.78 -0.97 0.40
N TYR A 163 -16.11 0.30 0.68
CA TYR A 163 -15.17 1.39 0.54
C TYR A 163 -14.07 1.32 1.62
N SER A 164 -14.44 1.07 2.87
CA SER A 164 -13.49 1.06 3.99
C SER A 164 -12.55 -0.15 3.95
N SER A 165 -13.02 -1.31 3.50
CA SER A 165 -12.18 -2.49 3.31
C SER A 165 -11.15 -2.30 2.19
N ASN A 166 -11.55 -1.66 1.07
CA ASN A 166 -10.65 -1.40 -0.05
C ASN A 166 -9.62 -0.29 0.23
N PHE A 167 -9.96 0.68 1.08
CA PHE A 167 -9.06 1.77 1.46
C PHE A 167 -8.63 1.69 2.94
N ALA A 168 -8.47 0.46 3.44
CA ALA A 168 -8.20 0.17 4.85
C ALA A 168 -6.99 0.90 5.44
N GLN A 169 -5.98 1.12 4.60
CA GLN A 169 -4.69 1.70 4.98
C GLN A 169 -4.71 3.24 5.03
N ALA A 170 -5.74 3.89 4.49
CA ALA A 170 -5.90 5.33 4.67
C ALA A 170 -6.19 5.66 6.15
N PRO A 171 -5.78 6.82 6.66
CA PRO A 171 -6.14 7.25 8.01
C PRO A 171 -7.66 7.22 8.24
N LEU A 172 -8.09 6.79 9.43
CA LEU A 172 -9.52 6.55 9.74
C LEU A 172 -10.39 7.76 9.38
N LEU A 173 -9.96 8.95 9.76
CA LEU A 173 -10.73 10.17 9.56
C LEU A 173 -10.81 10.58 8.09
N VAL A 174 -9.81 10.26 7.27
CA VAL A 174 -9.86 10.46 5.82
C VAL A 174 -10.93 9.56 5.19
N VAL A 175 -11.00 8.29 5.61
CA VAL A 175 -12.05 7.35 5.16
C VAL A 175 -13.44 7.82 5.60
N ILE A 176 -13.60 8.24 6.86
CA ILE A 176 -14.87 8.80 7.36
C ILE A 176 -15.27 10.03 6.54
N ASN A 177 -14.34 10.96 6.32
CA ASN A 177 -14.59 12.16 5.52
C ASN A 177 -15.04 11.80 4.09
N SER A 178 -14.33 10.89 3.44
CA SER A 178 -14.64 10.48 2.08
C SER A 178 -16.00 9.80 1.96
N THR A 179 -16.32 8.91 2.90
CA THR A 179 -17.60 8.19 2.91
C THR A 179 -18.78 9.10 3.23
N GLU A 180 -18.63 10.05 4.17
CA GLU A 180 -19.66 11.06 4.46
C GLU A 180 -19.97 11.93 3.23
N ASN A 181 -18.94 12.43 2.53
CA ASN A 181 -19.13 13.25 1.33
C ASN A 181 -19.77 12.44 0.19
N TYR A 182 -19.38 11.18 0.03
CA TYR A 182 -19.97 10.30 -0.97
C TYR A 182 -21.46 10.03 -0.69
N LEU A 183 -21.82 9.62 0.52
CA LEU A 183 -23.23 9.36 0.87
C LEU A 183 -24.09 10.61 0.82
N LYS A 184 -23.52 11.78 1.14
CA LYS A 184 -24.18 13.07 0.94
C LYS A 184 -24.47 13.33 -0.54
N MET A 185 -23.48 13.11 -1.43
CA MET A 185 -23.68 13.19 -2.88
C MET A 185 -24.79 12.24 -3.35
N ILE A 186 -24.79 10.98 -2.91
CA ILE A 186 -25.83 10.01 -3.28
C ILE A 186 -27.21 10.53 -2.88
N THR A 187 -27.36 10.94 -1.61
CA THR A 187 -28.62 11.43 -1.06
C THR A 187 -29.15 12.65 -1.82
N GLU A 188 -28.27 13.62 -2.11
CA GLU A 188 -28.66 14.84 -2.81
C GLU A 188 -28.94 14.64 -4.29
N CYS A 189 -28.17 13.80 -4.97
CA CYS A 189 -28.32 13.62 -6.41
C CYS A 189 -29.43 12.65 -6.78
N CYS A 190 -29.66 11.58 -6.02
CA CYS A 190 -30.75 10.64 -6.31
C CYS A 190 -32.15 11.20 -6.03
N ALA A 191 -32.24 12.34 -5.32
CA ALA A 191 -33.48 13.07 -5.11
C ALA A 191 -33.85 14.03 -6.25
N LYS A 192 -32.97 14.26 -7.25
CA LYS A 192 -33.16 15.28 -8.29
C LYS A 192 -33.57 14.69 -9.64
N SER A 193 -34.55 15.25 -10.32
CA SER A 193 -34.94 14.78 -11.67
C SER A 193 -33.81 14.74 -12.72
N LYS A 194 -32.79 15.61 -12.60
CA LYS A 194 -31.59 15.62 -13.46
C LYS A 194 -30.38 14.97 -12.75
N HIS A 195 -30.41 13.64 -12.56
CA HIS A 195 -29.36 12.89 -11.85
C HIS A 195 -27.95 13.17 -12.42
N ALA A 196 -27.77 13.07 -13.74
CA ALA A 196 -26.44 13.08 -14.37
C ALA A 196 -25.64 14.38 -14.12
N SER A 197 -26.26 15.55 -14.26
CA SER A 197 -25.59 16.84 -14.04
C SER A 197 -25.28 17.09 -12.57
N CYS A 198 -26.14 16.62 -11.65
CA CYS A 198 -25.86 16.65 -10.22
C CYS A 198 -24.62 15.83 -9.88
N PHE A 199 -24.58 14.57 -10.32
CA PHE A 199 -23.47 13.66 -10.04
C PHE A 199 -22.15 14.20 -10.60
N LEU A 200 -22.15 14.72 -11.84
CA LEU A 200 -20.94 15.30 -12.43
C LEU A 200 -20.40 16.44 -11.57
N LYS A 201 -21.25 17.39 -11.17
CA LYS A 201 -20.85 18.53 -10.33
C LYS A 201 -20.32 18.07 -8.97
N GLN A 202 -21.03 17.18 -8.29
CA GLN A 202 -20.65 16.70 -6.95
C GLN A 202 -19.37 15.86 -7.00
N ARG A 203 -19.21 14.98 -7.99
CA ARG A 203 -17.96 14.20 -8.17
C ARG A 203 -16.75 15.11 -8.35
N LEU A 204 -16.87 16.19 -9.11
CA LEU A 204 -15.79 17.19 -9.24
C LEU A 204 -15.46 17.85 -7.90
N GLN A 205 -16.47 18.15 -7.07
CA GLN A 205 -16.28 18.76 -5.75
C GLN A 205 -15.63 17.80 -4.75
N ILE A 206 -16.02 16.51 -4.73
CA ILE A 206 -15.48 15.52 -3.79
C ILE A 206 -14.20 14.82 -4.32
N LYS A 207 -13.78 15.09 -5.55
CA LYS A 207 -12.57 14.51 -6.17
C LYS A 207 -11.32 14.66 -5.29
N PRO A 208 -11.02 15.82 -4.66
CA PRO A 208 -9.81 15.96 -3.85
C PRO A 208 -9.76 15.01 -2.66
N ILE A 209 -10.87 14.81 -1.95
CA ILE A 209 -10.93 13.88 -0.80
C ILE A 209 -10.91 12.41 -1.24
N HIS A 210 -11.52 12.08 -2.39
CA HIS A 210 -11.41 10.74 -2.95
C HIS A 210 -9.96 10.41 -3.33
N LEU A 211 -9.28 11.32 -4.05
CA LEU A 211 -7.86 11.15 -4.40
C LEU A 211 -6.97 11.08 -3.15
N LEU A 212 -7.22 11.91 -2.14
CA LEU A 212 -6.51 11.85 -0.87
C LEU A 212 -6.68 10.47 -0.21
N THR A 213 -7.89 9.91 -0.23
CA THR A 213 -8.17 8.57 0.34
C THR A 213 -7.42 7.48 -0.42
N VAL A 214 -7.52 7.47 -1.76
CA VAL A 214 -6.84 6.48 -2.60
C VAL A 214 -5.32 6.57 -2.42
N MET A 215 -4.77 7.79 -2.46
CA MET A 215 -3.32 7.99 -2.38
C MET A 215 -2.77 7.72 -0.98
N SER A 216 -3.45 8.18 0.08
CA SER A 216 -3.03 7.87 1.45
C SER A 216 -3.10 6.37 1.72
N SER A 217 -4.16 5.68 1.27
CA SER A 217 -4.25 4.22 1.39
C SER A 217 -3.10 3.51 0.69
N ARG A 218 -2.76 3.91 -0.54
CA ARG A 218 -1.64 3.31 -1.29
C ARG A 218 -0.29 3.56 -0.61
N LEU A 219 0.00 4.80 -0.22
CA LEU A 219 1.28 5.17 0.37
C LEU A 219 1.45 4.57 1.78
N CYS A 220 0.41 4.62 2.61
CA CYS A 220 0.44 4.00 3.94
C CYS A 220 0.44 2.47 3.86
N GLY A 221 -0.24 1.88 2.89
CA GLY A 221 -0.15 0.44 2.62
C GLY A 221 1.30 0.04 2.30
N ARG A 222 1.97 0.77 1.40
CA ARG A 222 3.39 0.52 1.11
C ARG A 222 4.29 0.74 2.33
N TYR A 223 4.07 1.81 3.10
CA TYR A 223 4.81 2.05 4.34
C TYR A 223 4.63 0.91 5.35
N ASN A 224 3.41 0.42 5.54
CA ASN A 224 3.11 -0.68 6.46
C ASN A 224 3.70 -2.02 6.00
N SER A 225 3.78 -2.26 4.68
CA SER A 225 4.43 -3.47 4.13
C SER A 225 5.95 -3.43 4.20
N TYR A 226 6.57 -2.27 3.97
CA TYR A 226 8.03 -2.14 3.82
C TYR A 226 8.73 -1.64 5.07
N GLY A 227 8.05 -0.86 5.92
CA GLY A 227 8.71 -0.01 6.90
C GLY A 227 9.49 1.13 6.24
N GLU A 228 10.10 1.96 7.09
CA GLU A 228 10.72 3.22 6.68
C GLU A 228 11.91 3.04 5.72
N GLU A 229 12.91 2.22 6.08
CA GLU A 229 14.16 2.13 5.31
C GLU A 229 13.95 1.50 3.93
N LYS A 230 13.16 0.42 3.85
CA LYS A 230 12.84 -0.20 2.56
C LYS A 230 11.96 0.70 1.70
N LEU A 231 11.02 1.46 2.29
CA LEU A 231 10.24 2.43 1.52
C LEU A 231 11.12 3.55 0.94
N LYS A 232 12.07 4.09 1.71
CA LYS A 232 13.02 5.09 1.20
C LYS A 232 13.77 4.55 -0.01
N PHE A 233 14.31 3.35 0.11
CA PHE A 233 15.07 2.71 -0.96
C PHE A 233 14.22 2.46 -2.22
N SER A 234 13.02 1.91 -2.04
CA SER A 234 12.05 1.69 -3.13
C SER A 234 11.68 2.99 -3.83
N ALA A 235 11.36 4.04 -3.06
CA ALA A 235 10.99 5.33 -3.60
C ALA A 235 12.14 6.05 -4.31
N LEU A 236 13.38 5.87 -3.85
CA LEU A 236 14.59 6.33 -4.54
C LEU A 236 14.72 5.69 -5.93
N ILE A 237 14.54 4.36 -6.03
CA ILE A 237 14.56 3.64 -7.32
C ILE A 237 13.45 4.17 -8.22
N MET A 238 12.20 4.17 -7.77
CA MET A 238 11.06 4.61 -8.59
C MET A 238 11.21 6.06 -9.07
N LEU A 239 11.65 6.98 -8.21
CA LEU A 239 11.79 8.39 -8.61
C LEU A 239 12.94 8.58 -9.60
N SER A 240 14.03 7.83 -9.45
CA SER A 240 15.15 7.83 -10.41
C SER A 240 14.73 7.33 -11.79
N GLN A 241 13.78 6.39 -11.87
CA GLN A 241 13.25 5.87 -13.13
C GLN A 241 12.19 6.79 -13.74
N LYS A 242 11.40 7.46 -12.91
CA LYS A 242 10.43 8.47 -13.35
C LYS A 242 11.12 9.73 -13.86
N ILE A 243 12.21 10.16 -13.23
CA ILE A 243 12.92 11.42 -13.52
C ILE A 243 14.43 11.12 -13.64
N PRO A 244 14.87 10.42 -14.71
CA PRO A 244 16.25 9.97 -14.82
C PRO A 244 17.24 11.12 -15.00
N SER A 245 16.79 12.36 -15.24
CA SER A 245 17.62 13.58 -15.24
C SER A 245 17.91 14.11 -13.82
N ALA A 246 17.21 13.63 -12.79
CA ALA A 246 17.43 14.05 -11.40
C ALA A 246 18.70 13.44 -10.81
N GLU A 247 19.38 14.21 -9.96
CA GLU A 247 20.59 13.75 -9.26
C GLU A 247 20.24 13.19 -7.89
N PHE A 248 21.07 12.26 -7.37
CA PHE A 248 20.84 11.63 -6.06
C PHE A 248 20.64 12.64 -4.92
N LYS A 249 21.47 13.70 -4.88
CA LYS A 249 21.38 14.78 -3.87
C LYS A 249 20.07 15.57 -3.92
N ASP A 250 19.37 15.54 -5.05
CA ASP A 250 18.10 16.23 -5.25
C ASP A 250 16.92 15.33 -4.85
N VAL A 251 17.04 14.02 -5.12
CA VAL A 251 16.00 13.02 -4.83
C VAL A 251 15.98 12.63 -3.36
N LYS A 252 17.15 12.37 -2.76
CA LYS A 252 17.24 11.85 -1.39
C LYS A 252 16.47 12.68 -0.35
N PRO A 253 16.61 14.02 -0.29
CA PRO A 253 15.90 14.83 0.71
C PRO A 253 14.36 14.77 0.54
N ILE A 254 13.87 14.69 -0.70
CA ILE A 254 12.44 14.60 -1.01
C ILE A 254 11.87 13.28 -0.48
N ILE A 255 12.62 12.18 -0.64
CA ILE A 255 12.21 10.86 -0.16
C ILE A 255 12.29 10.74 1.37
N GLU A 256 13.33 11.31 1.99
CA GLU A 256 13.44 11.36 3.45
C GLU A 256 12.28 12.15 4.07
N GLN A 257 11.93 13.29 3.47
CA GLN A 257 10.80 14.08 3.92
C GLN A 257 9.48 13.31 3.78
N SER A 258 9.20 12.73 2.61
CA SER A 258 7.93 12.02 2.38
C SER A 258 7.78 10.82 3.30
N THR A 259 8.87 10.10 3.56
CA THR A 259 8.82 8.93 4.44
C THR A 259 8.59 9.33 5.90
N LYS A 260 9.20 10.43 6.37
CA LYS A 260 8.92 11.00 7.69
C LYS A 260 7.45 11.43 7.82
N ALA A 261 6.90 12.06 6.79
CA ALA A 261 5.49 12.42 6.75
C ALA A 261 4.57 11.20 6.84
N LEU A 262 4.89 10.11 6.13
CA LEU A 262 4.14 8.86 6.22
C LEU A 262 4.24 8.21 7.61
N ALA A 263 5.44 8.16 8.19
CA ALA A 263 5.65 7.66 9.55
C ALA A 263 4.80 8.43 10.58
N LYS A 264 4.73 9.76 10.43
CA LYS A 264 3.92 10.64 11.27
C LYS A 264 2.41 10.45 11.04
N CYS A 265 1.98 10.33 9.79
CA CYS A 265 0.57 10.50 9.45
C CYS A 265 -0.21 9.21 9.21
N CYS A 266 0.42 8.09 8.85
CA CYS A 266 -0.32 6.85 8.51
C CYS A 266 -1.10 6.25 9.70
N ASN A 267 -0.62 6.49 10.92
CA ASN A 267 -1.31 6.11 12.16
C ASN A 267 -1.84 7.34 12.93
N SER A 268 -1.85 8.53 12.32
CA SER A 268 -2.34 9.74 12.97
C SER A 268 -3.84 9.65 13.23
N LEU A 269 -4.23 10.23 14.36
CA LEU A 269 -5.62 10.40 14.77
C LEU A 269 -6.19 11.78 14.41
N THR A 270 -5.45 12.59 13.63
CA THR A 270 -5.94 13.86 13.07
C THR A 270 -6.35 13.67 11.61
N ASP A 271 -7.39 14.39 11.17
CA ASP A 271 -7.95 14.26 9.83
C ASP A 271 -7.15 15.01 8.76
N ASP A 272 -6.34 15.98 9.18
CA ASP A 272 -5.59 16.90 8.34
C ASP A 272 -4.10 16.56 8.22
N CYS A 273 -3.58 15.54 8.92
CA CYS A 273 -2.14 15.25 8.96
C CYS A 273 -1.55 15.06 7.55
N ILE A 274 -2.12 14.14 6.77
CA ILE A 274 -1.65 13.88 5.40
C ILE A 274 -1.83 15.13 4.55
N GLU A 275 -2.95 15.84 4.67
CA GLU A 275 -3.24 17.03 3.85
C GLU A 275 -2.22 18.17 4.11
N ASN A 276 -1.85 18.39 5.36
CA ASN A 276 -0.87 19.38 5.77
C ASN A 276 0.54 19.04 5.26
N GLU A 277 0.98 17.80 5.44
CA GLU A 277 2.29 17.34 4.94
C GLU A 277 2.32 17.33 3.40
N LEU A 278 1.20 17.00 2.77
CA LEU A 278 1.06 16.89 1.31
C LEU A 278 1.36 18.21 0.61
N SER A 279 0.78 19.32 1.08
CA SER A 279 0.96 20.63 0.47
C SER A 279 2.43 21.02 0.38
N THR A 280 3.17 20.82 1.47
CA THR A 280 4.60 21.10 1.53
C THR A 280 5.39 20.15 0.64
N HIS A 281 5.06 18.86 0.66
CA HIS A 281 5.74 17.85 -0.15
C HIS A 281 5.62 18.15 -1.66
N VAL A 282 4.41 18.39 -2.18
CA VAL A 282 4.21 18.62 -3.62
C VAL A 282 4.87 19.91 -4.09
N GLN A 283 4.88 20.96 -3.27
CA GLN A 283 5.58 22.21 -3.59
C GLN A 283 7.09 21.99 -3.73
N GLN A 284 7.70 21.21 -2.84
CA GLN A 284 9.12 20.89 -2.91
C GLN A 284 9.45 20.04 -4.14
N VAL A 285 8.64 19.03 -4.44
CA VAL A 285 8.78 18.21 -5.66
C VAL A 285 8.70 19.08 -6.91
N CYS A 286 7.68 19.93 -7.02
CA CYS A 286 7.50 20.82 -8.16
C CYS A 286 8.66 21.81 -8.31
N LYS A 287 9.07 22.47 -7.22
CA LYS A 287 10.22 23.38 -7.23
C LYS A 287 11.49 22.69 -7.71
N LYS A 288 11.69 21.43 -7.31
CA LYS A 288 12.94 20.71 -7.59
C LYS A 288 13.00 20.08 -8.97
N PHE A 289 11.86 19.63 -9.50
CA PHE A 289 11.84 18.74 -10.66
C PHE A 289 11.06 19.26 -11.88
N SER A 290 10.25 20.32 -11.77
CA SER A 290 9.50 20.84 -12.92
C SER A 290 10.39 21.33 -14.06
N THR A 291 11.60 21.82 -13.77
CA THR A 291 12.59 22.21 -14.80
C THR A 291 13.40 21.03 -15.33
N LYS A 292 13.33 19.87 -14.67
CA LYS A 292 14.06 18.65 -15.03
C LYS A 292 13.24 17.69 -15.90
N ASP A 293 11.91 17.81 -15.88
CA ASP A 293 11.00 16.98 -16.63
C ASP A 293 9.67 17.69 -16.94
N ALA A 294 9.33 17.83 -18.21
CA ALA A 294 8.11 18.49 -18.65
C ALA A 294 6.83 17.79 -18.14
N ARG A 295 6.87 16.47 -17.94
CA ARG A 295 5.74 15.70 -17.40
C ARG A 295 5.48 16.05 -15.94
N VAL A 296 6.54 16.32 -15.17
CA VAL A 296 6.43 16.83 -13.80
C VAL A 296 5.87 18.25 -13.81
N SER A 297 6.38 19.13 -14.68
CA SER A 297 5.85 20.49 -14.85
C SER A 297 4.34 20.47 -15.15
N GLU A 298 3.90 19.56 -16.02
CA GLU A 298 2.49 19.36 -16.30
C GLU A 298 1.70 18.90 -15.08
N CYS A 299 2.22 17.93 -14.30
CA CYS A 299 1.60 17.52 -13.03
C CYS A 299 1.40 18.70 -12.06
N CYS A 300 2.39 19.57 -11.96
CA CYS A 300 2.44 20.69 -11.03
C CYS A 300 1.45 21.84 -11.31
N LYS A 301 0.66 21.77 -12.39
CA LYS A 301 -0.41 22.73 -12.71
C LYS A 301 -1.76 22.41 -12.02
N ARG A 302 -1.85 21.29 -11.29
CA ARG A 302 -3.09 20.76 -10.68
C ARG A 302 -3.21 21.14 -9.20
N SER A 303 -4.32 20.76 -8.54
CA SER A 303 -4.47 20.89 -7.07
C SER A 303 -3.61 19.86 -6.31
N SER A 304 -3.32 20.05 -5.02
CA SER A 304 -2.34 19.24 -4.26
C SER A 304 -2.57 17.72 -4.33
N SER A 305 -3.79 17.23 -4.09
CA SER A 305 -4.11 15.79 -4.21
C SER A 305 -3.99 15.27 -5.64
N GLU A 306 -4.29 16.12 -6.63
CA GLU A 306 -4.15 15.79 -8.04
C GLU A 306 -2.68 15.81 -8.49
N ILE A 307 -1.84 16.69 -7.93
CA ILE A 307 -0.39 16.69 -8.17
C ILE A 307 0.18 15.36 -7.68
N LEU A 308 -0.12 14.94 -6.44
CA LEU A 308 0.37 13.66 -5.92
C LEU A 308 -0.10 12.48 -6.76
N TYR A 309 -1.38 12.43 -7.11
CA TYR A 309 -1.92 11.38 -7.97
C TYR A 309 -1.24 11.36 -9.34
N CYS A 310 -1.04 12.53 -9.97
CA CYS A 310 -0.39 12.66 -11.27
C CYS A 310 1.07 12.19 -11.22
N LEU A 311 1.85 12.68 -10.25
CA LEU A 311 3.26 12.30 -10.06
C LEU A 311 3.41 10.79 -9.78
N HIS A 312 2.55 10.25 -8.93
CA HIS A 312 2.52 8.82 -8.67
C HIS A 312 2.17 8.03 -9.93
N SER A 313 1.26 8.53 -10.77
CA SER A 313 0.83 7.86 -12.01
C SER A 313 1.79 8.05 -13.19
N LEU A 314 2.82 8.90 -13.08
CA LEU A 314 3.81 9.06 -14.15
C LEU A 314 4.45 7.71 -14.51
N PRO A 315 4.48 7.32 -15.80
CA PRO A 315 5.20 6.13 -16.22
C PRO A 315 6.71 6.33 -16.05
N ALA A 316 7.46 5.23 -16.05
CA ALA A 316 8.91 5.30 -16.16
C ALA A 316 9.32 6.10 -17.41
N ALA A 317 10.33 6.95 -17.27
CA ALA A 317 10.82 7.77 -18.36
C ALA A 317 11.44 6.93 -19.48
N GLU A 318 11.62 7.54 -20.64
CA GLU A 318 12.55 7.02 -21.63
C GLU A 318 13.99 7.08 -21.11
N SER A 319 14.82 6.18 -21.62
CA SER A 319 16.23 6.14 -21.24
C SER A 319 16.94 7.40 -21.75
N ILE A 320 17.81 7.96 -20.92
CA ILE A 320 18.66 9.10 -21.29
C ILE A 320 20.12 8.68 -21.30
N THR A 321 20.93 9.38 -22.09
CA THR A 321 22.38 9.18 -22.09
C THR A 321 22.98 9.72 -20.80
N LEU A 322 23.63 8.85 -20.04
CA LEU A 322 24.32 9.19 -18.80
C LEU A 322 25.79 8.81 -18.89
N PRO A 323 26.67 9.45 -18.10
CA PRO A 323 28.06 9.03 -17.99
C PRO A 323 28.18 7.55 -17.63
N LYS A 324 29.31 6.92 -17.97
CA LYS A 324 29.58 5.52 -17.65
C LYS A 324 29.38 5.28 -16.15
N LEU A 325 28.63 4.22 -15.81
CA LEU A 325 28.42 3.82 -14.42
C LEU A 325 29.76 3.45 -13.78
N GLN A 326 30.04 4.02 -12.62
CA GLN A 326 31.25 3.74 -11.85
C GLN A 326 30.88 3.00 -10.57
N TRP A 327 31.67 1.97 -10.24
CA TRP A 327 31.58 1.32 -8.94
C TRP A 327 32.03 2.28 -7.83
N PRO A 328 31.42 2.21 -6.63
CA PRO A 328 31.97 2.88 -5.46
C PRO A 328 33.38 2.38 -5.16
N LYS A 329 34.17 3.20 -4.47
CA LYS A 329 35.49 2.79 -4.03
C LYS A 329 35.35 1.69 -2.99
N THR A 330 36.26 0.72 -3.02
CA THR A 330 36.16 -0.50 -2.22
C THR A 330 36.17 -0.22 -0.71
N ASN A 331 37.02 0.70 -0.28
CA ASN A 331 37.04 1.19 1.10
C ASN A 331 35.75 1.90 1.55
N GLN A 332 34.83 2.26 0.64
CA GLN A 332 33.51 2.79 0.97
C GLN A 332 32.45 1.69 1.07
N LEU A 333 32.59 0.61 0.31
CA LEU A 333 31.65 -0.52 0.28
C LEU A 333 31.62 -1.32 1.59
N CYS A 334 32.77 -1.44 2.25
CA CYS A 334 32.90 -2.22 3.48
C CYS A 334 32.80 -1.41 4.79
N LYS A 335 32.40 -0.13 4.72
CA LYS A 335 32.21 0.69 5.93
C LYS A 335 30.99 0.22 6.71
N LYS A 336 31.20 -0.26 7.94
CA LYS A 336 30.13 -0.65 8.87
C LYS A 336 29.12 0.49 9.05
N GLY A 337 27.83 0.18 8.87
CA GLY A 337 26.73 1.10 9.12
C GLY A 337 26.42 2.12 8.01
N LYS A 338 27.06 2.07 6.83
CA LYS A 338 26.77 2.98 5.71
C LYS A 338 26.66 2.25 4.37
N ASN A 339 25.44 1.82 4.03
CA ASN A 339 25.13 1.32 2.68
C ASN A 339 24.86 2.46 1.67
N GLU A 340 25.13 3.73 2.03
CA GLU A 340 24.77 4.90 1.23
C GLU A 340 25.40 4.90 -0.16
N GLU A 341 26.67 4.48 -0.28
CA GLU A 341 27.32 4.40 -1.59
C GLU A 341 26.73 3.28 -2.47
N MET A 342 26.31 2.16 -1.87
CA MET A 342 25.58 1.12 -2.61
C MET A 342 24.18 1.59 -3.00
N ILE A 343 23.48 2.32 -2.14
CA ILE A 343 22.18 2.93 -2.47
C ILE A 343 22.35 3.93 -3.63
N LYS A 344 23.41 4.74 -3.63
CA LYS A 344 23.73 5.67 -4.71
C LYS A 344 24.09 4.94 -6.01
N TYR A 345 24.86 3.85 -5.93
CA TYR A 345 25.15 2.99 -7.07
C TYR A 345 23.86 2.40 -7.66
N THR A 346 22.97 1.89 -6.81
CA THR A 346 21.67 1.36 -7.25
C THR A 346 20.76 2.43 -7.83
N PHE A 347 20.77 3.65 -7.28
CA PHE A 347 20.07 4.79 -7.87
C PHE A 347 20.57 5.08 -9.29
N GLU A 348 21.88 5.09 -9.50
CA GLU A 348 22.49 5.30 -10.81
C GLU A 348 22.19 4.12 -11.77
N LEU A 349 22.14 2.90 -11.26
CA LEU A 349 21.71 1.73 -12.02
C LEU A 349 20.25 1.84 -12.45
N ALA A 350 19.35 2.26 -11.54
CA ALA A 350 17.92 2.37 -11.77
C ALA A 350 17.59 3.41 -12.85
N ARG A 351 18.15 4.62 -12.78
CA ARG A 351 17.93 5.68 -13.79
C ARG A 351 18.48 5.35 -15.18
N ARG A 352 19.42 4.38 -15.30
CA ARG A 352 19.90 3.83 -16.59
C ARG A 352 19.05 2.69 -17.11
N ASN A 353 18.19 2.12 -16.27
CA ASN A 353 17.35 0.97 -16.57
C ASN A 353 15.90 1.29 -16.22
N THR A 354 15.36 2.36 -16.80
CA THR A 354 14.04 2.89 -16.44
C THR A 354 12.90 1.90 -16.67
N LYS A 355 13.06 0.97 -17.61
CA LYS A 355 12.05 -0.07 -17.94
C LYS A 355 12.19 -1.35 -17.12
N LEU A 356 13.22 -1.46 -16.27
CA LEU A 356 13.37 -2.59 -15.36
C LEU A 356 12.50 -2.33 -14.12
N PRO A 357 11.65 -3.27 -13.66
CA PRO A 357 10.79 -2.97 -12.52
C PRO A 357 11.59 -2.76 -11.23
N GLU A 358 11.07 -1.92 -10.33
CA GLU A 358 11.75 -1.60 -9.06
C GLU A 358 12.07 -2.85 -8.24
N VAL A 359 11.14 -3.80 -8.17
CA VAL A 359 11.30 -5.10 -7.48
C VAL A 359 12.47 -5.94 -8.01
N PHE A 360 12.79 -5.85 -9.31
CA PHE A 360 14.00 -6.50 -9.86
C PHE A 360 15.28 -5.83 -9.35
N ILE A 361 15.27 -4.50 -9.25
CA ILE A 361 16.40 -3.70 -8.77
C ILE A 361 16.60 -3.90 -7.26
N ASP A 362 15.52 -4.00 -6.49
CA ASP A 362 15.55 -4.33 -5.05
C ASP A 362 16.23 -5.67 -4.80
N LYS A 363 15.82 -6.70 -5.56
CA LYS A 363 16.42 -8.03 -5.50
C LYS A 363 17.90 -8.03 -5.88
N LEU A 364 18.27 -7.31 -6.94
CA LEU A 364 19.66 -7.16 -7.36
C LEU A 364 20.51 -6.49 -6.28
N TYR A 365 20.01 -5.42 -5.65
CA TYR A 365 20.69 -4.77 -4.54
C TYR A 365 20.89 -5.70 -3.34
N GLY A 366 19.85 -6.48 -2.98
CA GLY A 366 19.95 -7.51 -1.94
C GLY A 366 21.07 -8.51 -2.22
N SER A 367 21.05 -9.10 -3.42
CA SER A 367 22.03 -10.08 -3.88
C SER A 367 23.46 -9.51 -3.86
N LEU A 368 23.65 -8.30 -4.41
CA LEU A 368 24.97 -7.65 -4.43
C LEU A 368 25.47 -7.36 -3.01
N THR A 369 24.60 -6.88 -2.13
CA THR A 369 24.97 -6.57 -0.74
C THR A 369 25.37 -7.83 0.01
N GLU A 370 24.70 -8.96 -0.22
CA GLU A 370 25.07 -10.25 0.36
C GLU A 370 26.43 -10.75 -0.13
N HIS A 371 26.68 -10.68 -1.44
CA HIS A 371 27.98 -11.04 -2.00
C HIS A 371 29.11 -10.15 -1.47
N LEU A 372 28.87 -8.84 -1.33
CA LEU A 372 29.87 -7.91 -0.78
C LEU A 372 30.13 -8.16 0.70
N LYS A 373 29.13 -8.53 1.51
CA LYS A 373 29.31 -8.89 2.93
C LYS A 373 30.37 -9.98 3.13
N THR A 374 30.41 -10.97 2.23
CA THR A 374 31.43 -12.04 2.29
C THR A 374 32.85 -11.49 2.16
N CYS A 375 33.07 -10.53 1.26
CA CYS A 375 34.38 -9.88 1.09
C CYS A 375 34.69 -8.90 2.23
N CYS A 376 33.71 -8.14 2.68
CA CYS A 376 33.90 -7.15 3.75
C CYS A 376 34.18 -7.78 5.12
N SER A 377 33.98 -9.09 5.26
CA SER A 377 34.34 -9.86 6.46
C SER A 377 35.75 -10.46 6.39
N SER A 378 36.45 -10.30 5.25
CA SER A 378 37.83 -10.81 5.06
C SER A 378 38.88 -9.78 5.47
N GLU A 379 40.05 -10.26 5.92
CA GLU A 379 41.21 -9.42 6.26
C GLU A 379 41.72 -8.62 5.05
N ALA A 380 41.61 -9.18 3.84
CA ALA A 380 41.95 -8.55 2.57
C ALA A 380 40.70 -8.08 1.80
N SER A 381 39.85 -7.29 2.48
CA SER A 381 38.55 -6.87 1.96
C SER A 381 38.65 -6.11 0.63
N ASP A 382 39.65 -5.23 0.49
CA ASP A 382 39.86 -4.47 -0.74
C ASP A 382 40.19 -5.39 -1.93
N ALA A 383 41.13 -6.30 -1.76
CA ALA A 383 41.52 -7.26 -2.79
C ALA A 383 40.38 -8.22 -3.15
N CYS A 384 39.61 -8.69 -2.16
CA CYS A 384 38.47 -9.58 -2.41
C CYS A 384 37.41 -8.93 -3.31
N VAL A 385 37.04 -7.67 -3.02
CA VAL A 385 36.02 -6.97 -3.81
C VAL A 385 36.54 -6.66 -5.21
N GLU A 386 37.78 -6.18 -5.39
CA GLU A 386 38.33 -5.93 -6.73
C GLU A 386 38.35 -7.21 -7.58
N ASN A 387 38.73 -8.35 -7.00
CA ASN A 387 38.72 -9.64 -7.69
C ASN A 387 37.31 -10.10 -8.08
N LYS A 388 36.28 -9.81 -7.26
CA LYS A 388 34.89 -10.18 -7.57
C LYS A 388 34.20 -9.22 -8.54
N LYS A 389 34.65 -7.97 -8.69
CA LYS A 389 33.98 -6.96 -9.53
C LYS A 389 33.72 -7.40 -10.98
N PRO A 390 34.67 -8.02 -11.72
CA PRO A 390 34.42 -8.45 -13.10
C PRO A 390 33.27 -9.46 -13.19
N GLN A 391 33.28 -10.48 -12.32
CA GLN A 391 32.23 -11.49 -12.24
C GLN A 391 30.87 -10.87 -11.86
N LEU A 392 30.85 -9.99 -10.86
CA LEU A 392 29.62 -9.29 -10.45
C LEU A 392 29.07 -8.41 -11.58
N ASN A 393 29.92 -7.74 -12.37
CA ASN A 393 29.48 -6.95 -13.51
C ASN A 393 28.83 -7.79 -14.60
N GLU A 394 29.39 -8.96 -14.91
CA GLU A 394 28.82 -9.89 -15.88
C GLU A 394 27.44 -10.36 -15.43
N GLU A 395 27.32 -10.79 -14.16
CA GLU A 395 26.06 -11.22 -13.57
C GLU A 395 25.01 -10.09 -13.51
N ILE A 396 25.40 -8.86 -13.14
CA ILE A 396 24.52 -7.69 -13.17
C ILE A 396 23.98 -7.47 -14.59
N ASN A 397 24.85 -7.50 -15.60
CA ASN A 397 24.44 -7.28 -16.99
C ASN A 397 23.51 -8.41 -17.47
N LYS A 398 23.82 -9.66 -17.13
CA LYS A 398 22.97 -10.82 -17.43
C LYS A 398 21.59 -10.68 -16.80
N TYR A 399 21.52 -10.40 -15.51
CA TYR A 399 20.28 -10.21 -14.76
C TYR A 399 19.43 -9.05 -15.31
N ILE A 400 20.05 -7.90 -15.59
CA ILE A 400 19.37 -6.75 -16.20
C ILE A 400 18.85 -7.10 -17.59
N SER A 401 19.63 -7.81 -18.41
CA SER A 401 19.21 -8.23 -19.75
C SER A 401 17.99 -9.14 -19.68
N GLN A 402 17.96 -10.09 -18.75
CA GLN A 402 16.83 -11.00 -18.53
C GLN A 402 15.57 -10.24 -18.08
N GLY A 403 15.71 -9.33 -17.11
CA GLY A 403 14.59 -8.49 -16.67
C GLY A 403 14.06 -7.56 -17.77
N LYS A 404 14.95 -7.06 -18.64
CA LYS A 404 14.58 -6.28 -19.82
C LYS A 404 13.87 -7.11 -20.88
N GLU A 405 14.28 -8.34 -21.15
CA GLU A 405 13.65 -9.19 -22.17
C GLU A 405 12.15 -9.34 -21.91
N LEU A 406 11.74 -9.61 -20.67
CA LEU A 406 10.32 -9.74 -20.31
C LEU A 406 9.61 -8.38 -20.30
N CYS A 407 10.13 -7.39 -19.57
CA CYS A 407 9.39 -6.16 -19.28
C CYS A 407 9.55 -5.06 -20.34
N ALA A 408 10.63 -5.04 -21.12
CA ALA A 408 10.83 -4.00 -22.12
C ALA A 408 9.87 -4.19 -23.32
N GLU A 409 9.63 -5.42 -23.74
CA GLU A 409 8.70 -5.70 -24.84
C GLU A 409 7.24 -5.49 -24.41
N TYR A 410 6.88 -5.87 -23.18
CA TYR A 410 5.56 -5.56 -22.61
C TYR A 410 5.26 -4.05 -22.62
N ASN A 411 6.27 -3.21 -22.35
CA ASN A 411 6.10 -1.75 -22.34
C ASN A 411 6.02 -1.11 -23.74
N LYS A 412 6.29 -1.87 -24.82
CA LYS A 412 6.24 -1.37 -26.21
C LYS A 412 5.00 -1.84 -26.98
N LEU A 413 4.48 -3.02 -26.64
CA LEU A 413 3.43 -3.70 -27.38
C LEU A 413 2.09 -3.58 -26.66
N SER A 414 0.98 -3.68 -27.39
CA SER A 414 -0.31 -3.96 -26.75
C SER A 414 -0.29 -5.36 -26.10
N PHE A 415 -1.23 -5.62 -25.19
CA PHE A 415 -1.28 -6.90 -24.48
C PHE A 415 -1.39 -8.12 -25.43
N LEU A 416 -2.18 -8.02 -26.49
CA LEU A 416 -2.36 -9.11 -27.45
C LEU A 416 -1.10 -9.32 -28.30
N GLU A 417 -0.51 -8.23 -28.81
CA GLU A 417 0.76 -8.29 -29.56
C GLU A 417 1.91 -8.83 -28.70
N PHE A 418 1.93 -8.49 -27.41
CA PHE A 418 2.89 -9.03 -26.46
C PHE A 418 2.74 -10.55 -26.28
N LYS A 419 1.51 -11.07 -26.20
CA LYS A 419 1.27 -12.52 -26.14
C LYS A 419 1.73 -13.22 -27.41
N GLU A 420 1.48 -12.65 -28.59
CA GLU A 420 1.99 -13.19 -29.85
C GLU A 420 3.52 -13.19 -29.90
N TRP A 421 4.16 -12.12 -29.42
CA TRP A 421 5.60 -12.04 -29.30
C TRP A 421 6.14 -13.12 -28.35
N LEU A 422 5.52 -13.31 -27.17
CA LEU A 422 5.90 -14.36 -26.21
C LEU A 422 5.82 -15.76 -26.83
N ILE A 423 4.77 -16.06 -27.60
CA ILE A 423 4.64 -17.33 -28.32
C ILE A 423 5.84 -17.53 -29.26
N LYS A 424 6.21 -16.52 -30.05
CA LYS A 424 7.36 -16.57 -30.97
C LYS A 424 8.68 -16.73 -30.21
N ALA A 425 8.88 -16.00 -29.11
CA ALA A 425 10.07 -16.08 -28.28
C ALA A 425 10.23 -17.47 -27.64
N LEU A 426 9.14 -18.03 -27.09
CA LEU A 426 9.13 -19.39 -26.52
C LEU A 426 9.28 -20.47 -27.59
N ASN A 427 8.75 -20.29 -28.81
CA ASN A 427 8.99 -21.18 -29.95
C ASN A 427 10.47 -21.26 -30.29
N LYS A 428 11.14 -20.11 -30.33
CA LYS A 428 12.56 -20.03 -30.61
C LYS A 428 13.41 -20.64 -29.49
N LYS A 429 13.07 -20.36 -28.22
CA LYS A 429 13.85 -20.78 -27.05
C LYS A 429 13.63 -22.26 -26.69
N PHE A 430 12.40 -22.75 -26.81
CA PHE A 430 12.00 -24.11 -26.44
C PHE A 430 11.23 -24.78 -27.59
N PRO A 431 11.91 -25.17 -28.69
CA PRO A 431 11.25 -25.73 -29.87
C PRO A 431 10.57 -27.08 -29.61
N LYS A 432 11.03 -27.84 -28.60
CA LYS A 432 10.48 -29.15 -28.22
C LYS A 432 9.34 -29.08 -27.19
N LEU A 433 8.94 -27.87 -26.76
CA LEU A 433 7.90 -27.69 -25.76
C LEU A 433 6.52 -27.99 -26.35
N SER A 434 5.70 -28.78 -25.64
CA SER A 434 4.33 -29.09 -26.06
C SER A 434 3.47 -27.82 -26.17
N SER A 435 2.42 -27.86 -26.98
CA SER A 435 1.49 -26.73 -27.14
C SER A 435 0.84 -26.33 -25.81
N SER A 436 0.35 -27.29 -25.02
CA SER A 436 -0.28 -27.02 -23.73
C SER A 436 0.68 -26.37 -22.72
N LYS A 437 1.93 -26.85 -22.62
CA LYS A 437 2.93 -26.22 -21.74
C LYS A 437 3.36 -24.86 -22.26
N ARG A 438 3.40 -24.73 -23.60
CA ARG A 438 3.32 -23.51 -24.42
C ARG A 438 2.45 -22.44 -23.77
N ASP A 439 1.16 -22.71 -23.86
CA ASP A 439 0.10 -21.78 -23.53
C ASP A 439 0.14 -21.44 -22.03
N GLU A 440 0.41 -22.43 -21.17
CA GLU A 440 0.58 -22.20 -19.73
C GLU A 440 1.70 -21.19 -19.44
N MET A 441 2.86 -21.33 -20.09
CA MET A 441 3.98 -20.39 -19.91
C MET A 441 3.66 -18.99 -20.46
N VAL A 442 2.94 -18.90 -21.59
CA VAL A 442 2.49 -17.61 -22.14
C VAL A 442 1.53 -16.93 -21.18
N GLU A 443 0.56 -17.63 -20.60
CA GLU A 443 -0.35 -17.06 -19.60
C GLU A 443 0.39 -16.64 -18.33
N GLN A 444 1.29 -17.47 -17.81
CA GLN A 444 2.07 -17.13 -16.62
C GLN A 444 2.95 -15.89 -16.84
N GLN A 445 3.68 -15.82 -17.96
CA GLN A 445 4.55 -14.67 -18.25
C GLN A 445 3.76 -13.41 -18.60
N SER A 446 2.63 -13.51 -19.30
CA SER A 446 1.79 -12.35 -19.61
C SER A 446 1.08 -11.79 -18.38
N ASN A 447 0.63 -12.64 -17.46
CA ASN A 447 0.08 -12.22 -16.17
C ASN A 447 1.14 -11.58 -15.26
N LEU A 448 2.35 -12.15 -15.23
CA LEU A 448 3.49 -11.56 -14.53
C LEU A 448 3.80 -10.18 -15.10
N ALA A 449 3.90 -10.06 -16.43
CA ALA A 449 4.26 -8.80 -17.07
C ALA A 449 3.20 -7.72 -16.84
N SER A 450 1.92 -8.06 -17.01
CA SER A 450 0.82 -7.10 -16.84
C SER A 450 0.69 -6.53 -15.44
N THR A 451 1.14 -7.29 -14.44
CA THR A 451 1.06 -6.89 -13.03
C THR A 451 2.37 -6.28 -12.52
N CYS A 452 3.51 -6.81 -12.94
CA CYS A 452 4.82 -6.54 -12.33
C CYS A 452 5.79 -5.75 -13.20
N CYS A 453 5.51 -5.55 -14.50
CA CYS A 453 6.34 -4.71 -15.37
C CYS A 453 5.97 -3.22 -15.36
N ILE A 454 5.11 -2.79 -14.42
CA ILE A 454 4.70 -1.40 -14.25
C ILE A 454 5.45 -0.73 -13.09
N ILE A 455 5.67 0.58 -13.17
CA ILE A 455 6.47 1.34 -12.18
C ILE A 455 5.87 1.30 -10.76
N ASN A 456 4.55 1.20 -10.65
CA ASN A 456 3.84 1.12 -9.37
C ASN A 456 3.36 -0.31 -9.07
N ALA A 457 4.09 -1.33 -9.54
CA ALA A 457 3.78 -2.72 -9.31
C ALA A 457 3.49 -3.01 -7.82
N PRO A 458 2.53 -3.90 -7.52
CA PRO A 458 2.19 -4.30 -6.15
C PRO A 458 3.39 -5.05 -5.54
N PRO A 459 4.11 -4.43 -4.58
CA PRO A 459 5.41 -4.93 -4.16
C PRO A 459 5.39 -6.32 -3.51
N VAL A 460 4.39 -6.65 -2.70
CA VAL A 460 4.33 -7.93 -1.98
C VAL A 460 4.07 -9.06 -2.98
N TYR A 461 3.04 -8.90 -3.81
CA TYR A 461 2.71 -9.84 -4.88
C TYR A 461 3.87 -10.01 -5.88
N CYS A 462 4.42 -8.91 -6.39
CA CYS A 462 5.43 -8.98 -7.44
C CYS A 462 6.77 -9.52 -6.94
N LYS A 463 7.13 -9.29 -5.68
CA LYS A 463 8.30 -9.93 -5.09
C LYS A 463 8.19 -11.46 -5.17
N GLU A 464 7.07 -12.02 -4.69
CA GLU A 464 6.85 -13.47 -4.70
C GLU A 464 6.86 -14.04 -6.14
N MET A 465 6.20 -13.34 -7.07
CA MET A 465 6.10 -13.79 -8.45
C MET A 465 7.44 -13.71 -9.20
N ILE A 466 8.25 -12.69 -8.93
CA ILE A 466 9.59 -12.57 -9.53
C ILE A 466 10.53 -13.62 -8.95
N ASP A 467 10.47 -13.90 -7.65
CA ASP A 467 11.28 -14.96 -7.04
C ASP A 467 11.00 -16.31 -7.68
N LYS A 468 9.72 -16.64 -7.92
CA LYS A 468 9.31 -17.84 -8.68
C LYS A 468 9.82 -17.82 -10.12
N PHE A 469 9.67 -16.68 -10.81
CA PHE A 469 10.10 -16.53 -12.20
C PHE A 469 11.62 -16.71 -12.37
N VAL A 470 12.41 -15.96 -11.60
CA VAL A 470 13.88 -16.04 -11.62
C VAL A 470 14.35 -17.43 -11.22
N GLY A 471 13.77 -18.03 -10.18
CA GLY A 471 14.07 -19.39 -9.76
C GLY A 471 13.86 -20.42 -10.88
N SER A 472 12.76 -20.30 -11.65
CA SER A 472 12.48 -21.19 -12.78
C SER A 472 13.46 -21.05 -13.95
N MET A 473 14.00 -19.85 -14.18
CA MET A 473 15.00 -19.59 -15.22
C MET A 473 16.38 -20.13 -14.84
N CYS A 474 16.74 -20.06 -13.57
CA CYS A 474 18.05 -20.49 -13.07
C CYS A 474 18.13 -22.00 -12.75
N ALA A 475 17.02 -22.73 -12.74
CA ALA A 475 17.06 -24.20 -12.72
C ALA A 475 17.70 -24.79 -14.00
N GLN A 476 17.93 -23.96 -15.03
CA GLN A 476 18.51 -24.35 -16.32
C GLN A 476 19.97 -23.86 -16.52
N GLU A 477 20.46 -22.90 -15.72
CA GLU A 477 21.86 -22.38 -15.71
C GLU A 477 22.22 -21.84 -14.32
N SER A 478 23.47 -22.01 -13.85
CA SER A 478 23.89 -21.44 -12.55
C SER A 478 23.79 -19.91 -12.56
N CYS A 479 23.00 -19.34 -11.66
CA CYS A 479 22.91 -17.90 -11.43
C CYS A 479 23.51 -17.58 -10.04
N LEU A 480 24.48 -16.68 -9.98
CA LEU A 480 25.05 -16.24 -8.70
C LEU A 480 24.16 -15.20 -8.00
N LEU A 481 23.36 -14.45 -8.76
CA LEU A 481 22.41 -13.46 -8.25
C LEU A 481 21.00 -14.07 -8.09
N GLN A 482 20.83 -14.96 -7.10
CA GLN A 482 19.53 -15.57 -6.73
C GLN A 482 18.76 -14.77 -5.69
#